data_AF-A0A1W1VG74-F1
#
_entry.id   AF-A0A1W1VG74-F1
#
_cell.length_a   1.000
_cell.length_b   1.000
_cell.length_c   1.000
_cell.angle_alpha   90.00
_cell.angle_beta   90.00
_cell.angle_gamma   90.00
#
_symmetry.space_group_name_H-M   'P 1'
#
loop_
_entity.id
_entity.type
_entity.pdbx_description
1 polymer ?
#
loop_
_entity_poly.entity_id
_entity_poly.type
_entity_poly.pdbx_seq_one_letter_code
_entity_poly.pdbx_strand_id
1 'polypeptide(L)'
;MCQQQLFTWERRLKQDTTKGLGSPGGCEVDEEDYEPHKTWAKTSEVTYTYDEHGRRTLYEAKELYPGTQNRFTWSYDDQGRVVAYSSYDGPRLIWVEYFTYFPDSYCRTRTWYQADGTHSH
;
A
#
# COMPACT_ATOMS: atom_id res chain seq x y z
N MET A 1 -3.76 14.21 16.48
CA MET A 1 -3.46 13.14 15.50
C MET A 1 -4.47 13.27 14.36
N CYS A 2 -4.00 13.36 13.11
CA CYS A 2 -4.85 13.55 11.93
C CYS A 2 -4.92 12.24 11.12
N GLN A 3 -6.07 11.95 10.52
CA GLN A 3 -6.28 10.80 9.66
C GLN A 3 -6.90 11.22 8.33
N GLN A 4 -6.46 10.58 7.25
CA GLN A 4 -6.99 10.77 5.91
C GLN A 4 -7.34 9.42 5.30
N GLN A 5 -8.48 9.34 4.62
CA GLN A 5 -8.91 8.17 3.87
C GLN A 5 -9.01 8.50 2.39
N LEU A 6 -8.54 7.58 1.56
CA LEU A 6 -8.60 7.64 0.10
C LEU A 6 -9.33 6.40 -0.41
N PHE A 7 -10.23 6.60 -1.37
CA PHE A 7 -10.98 5.54 -2.01
C PHE A 7 -10.83 5.65 -3.53
N THR A 8 -10.54 4.53 -4.20
CA THR A 8 -10.65 4.42 -5.65
C THR A 8 -11.94 3.68 -6.01
N TRP A 9 -12.61 4.18 -7.04
CA TRP A 9 -13.83 3.59 -7.58
C TRP A 9 -13.66 3.35 -9.07
N GLU A 10 -14.07 2.18 -9.54
CA GLU A 10 -14.07 1.82 -10.96
C GLU A 10 -15.49 1.40 -11.38
N ARG A 11 -15.82 1.59 -12.66
CA ARG A 11 -17.15 1.22 -13.19
C ARG A 11 -17.30 -0.30 -13.16
N ARG A 12 -18.48 -0.80 -12.75
CA ARG A 12 -18.72 -2.25 -12.64
C ARG A 12 -18.81 -2.93 -14.00
N LEU A 13 -18.02 -4.00 -14.15
CA LEU A 13 -18.19 -4.99 -15.20
C LEU A 13 -19.40 -5.89 -14.88
N LYS A 14 -20.06 -6.41 -15.90
CA LYS A 14 -21.05 -7.47 -15.71
C LYS A 14 -20.40 -8.70 -15.06
N GLN A 15 -21.19 -9.44 -14.28
CA GLN A 15 -20.70 -10.60 -13.52
C GLN A 15 -20.14 -11.73 -14.41
N ASP A 16 -20.64 -11.85 -15.63
CA ASP A 16 -20.24 -12.86 -16.63
C ASP A 16 -19.12 -12.38 -17.57
N THR A 17 -18.64 -11.15 -17.41
CA THR A 17 -17.53 -10.60 -18.20
C THR A 17 -16.25 -11.39 -17.93
N THR A 18 -15.77 -12.10 -18.95
CA THR A 18 -14.53 -12.87 -18.90
C THR A 18 -13.48 -12.24 -19.82
N LYS A 19 -12.54 -11.50 -19.22
CA LYS A 19 -11.44 -10.83 -19.91
C LYS A 19 -10.09 -11.24 -19.31
N GLY A 20 -9.05 -11.25 -20.14
CA GLY A 20 -7.69 -11.61 -19.74
C GLY A 20 -7.03 -12.57 -20.73
N LEU A 21 -5.74 -12.80 -20.52
CA LEU A 21 -4.93 -13.67 -21.37
C LEU A 21 -5.53 -15.08 -21.46
N GLY A 22 -5.87 -15.53 -22.67
CA GLY A 22 -6.49 -16.85 -22.91
C GLY A 22 -8.01 -16.91 -22.70
N SER A 23 -8.67 -15.78 -22.42
CA SER A 23 -10.12 -15.69 -22.29
C SER A 23 -10.80 -15.52 -23.65
N PRO A 24 -12.02 -16.07 -23.88
CA PRO A 24 -12.77 -15.85 -25.12
C PRO A 24 -13.05 -14.37 -25.41
N GLY A 25 -13.20 -13.54 -24.37
CA GLY A 25 -13.43 -12.09 -24.50
C GLY A 25 -12.20 -11.24 -24.79
N GLY A 26 -11.00 -11.83 -24.86
CA GLY A 26 -9.75 -11.10 -25.08
C GLY A 26 -9.26 -10.28 -23.88
N CYS A 27 -8.26 -9.42 -24.10
CA CYS A 27 -7.63 -8.61 -23.04
C CYS A 27 -8.17 -7.17 -22.96
N GLU A 28 -9.01 -6.75 -23.90
CA GLU A 28 -9.54 -5.40 -23.98
C GLU A 28 -10.95 -5.34 -23.39
N VAL A 29 -11.20 -4.32 -22.57
CA VAL A 29 -12.52 -4.05 -21.99
C VAL A 29 -13.18 -2.93 -22.80
N ASP A 30 -14.39 -3.19 -23.29
CA ASP A 30 -15.18 -2.22 -24.06
C ASP A 30 -16.48 -1.83 -23.32
N GLU A 31 -17.30 -0.96 -23.90
CA GLU A 31 -18.55 -0.49 -23.28
C GLU A 31 -19.58 -1.62 -23.06
N GLU A 32 -19.57 -2.65 -23.89
CA GLU A 32 -20.52 -3.76 -23.78
C GLU A 32 -20.22 -4.64 -22.58
N ASP A 33 -19.01 -4.59 -22.01
CA ASP A 33 -18.61 -5.39 -20.86
C ASP A 33 -19.13 -4.87 -19.51
N TYR A 34 -19.61 -3.62 -19.46
CA TYR A 34 -20.08 -2.97 -18.24
C TYR A 34 -21.56 -3.21 -17.97
N GLU A 35 -21.98 -3.03 -16.72
CA GLU A 35 -23.40 -3.08 -16.35
C GLU A 35 -24.21 -2.04 -17.15
N PRO A 36 -25.44 -2.36 -17.60
CA PRO A 36 -26.28 -1.43 -18.38
C PRO A 36 -26.56 -0.11 -17.66
N HIS A 37 -26.61 -0.15 -16.33
CA HIS A 37 -26.68 1.03 -15.48
C HIS A 37 -25.29 1.32 -14.93
N LYS A 38 -24.85 2.57 -15.05
CA LYS A 38 -23.54 3.01 -14.55
C LYS A 38 -23.51 2.91 -13.02
N THR A 39 -22.90 1.84 -12.54
CA THR A 39 -22.64 1.56 -11.13
C THR A 39 -21.12 1.50 -10.91
N TRP A 40 -20.72 1.71 -9.66
CA TRP A 40 -19.31 1.78 -9.27
C TRP A 40 -18.99 0.71 -8.23
N ALA A 41 -17.80 0.13 -8.32
CA ALA A 41 -17.21 -0.71 -7.31
C ALA A 41 -16.05 0.04 -6.65
N LYS A 42 -15.98 -0.02 -5.32
CA LYS A 42 -14.79 0.42 -4.59
C LYS A 42 -13.69 -0.58 -4.89
N THR A 43 -12.59 -0.14 -5.48
CA THR A 43 -11.44 -0.99 -5.85
C THR A 43 -10.22 -0.76 -4.96
N SER A 44 -10.20 0.32 -4.18
CA SER A 44 -9.18 0.54 -3.16
C SER A 44 -9.73 1.29 -1.96
N GLU A 45 -9.12 1.04 -0.80
CA GLU A 45 -9.32 1.81 0.41
C GLU A 45 -7.98 1.94 1.15
N VAL A 46 -7.50 3.17 1.27
CA VAL A 46 -6.21 3.49 1.89
C VAL A 46 -6.42 4.48 3.02
N THR A 47 -5.86 4.17 4.19
CA THR A 47 -5.82 5.07 5.34
C THR A 47 -4.40 5.58 5.57
N TYR A 48 -4.30 6.89 5.78
CA TYR A 48 -3.08 7.55 6.22
C TYR A 48 -3.30 8.11 7.63
N THR A 49 -2.30 7.95 8.51
CA THR A 49 -2.28 8.64 9.81
C THR A 49 -1.07 9.55 9.88
N TYR A 50 -1.23 10.68 10.57
CA TYR A 50 -0.20 11.69 10.74
C TYR A 50 -0.07 12.05 12.23
N ASP A 51 1.16 12.33 12.63
CA ASP A 51 1.44 12.88 13.96
C ASP A 51 0.95 14.33 14.09
N GLU A 52 1.20 14.93 15.25
CA GLU A 52 0.83 16.32 15.55
C GLU A 52 1.58 17.37 14.72
N HIS A 53 2.70 17.01 14.08
CA HIS A 53 3.45 17.89 13.18
C HIS A 53 3.06 17.68 11.71
N GLY A 54 2.05 16.84 11.43
CA GLY A 54 1.60 16.54 10.07
C GLY A 54 2.51 15.58 9.31
N ARG A 55 3.44 14.89 10.00
CA ARG A 55 4.30 13.85 9.39
C ARG A 55 3.56 12.52 9.36
N ARG A 56 3.67 11.78 8.26
CA ARG A 56 2.94 10.52 8.06
C ARG A 56 3.51 9.42 8.95
N THR A 57 2.70 8.82 9.80
CA THR A 57 3.12 7.71 10.68
C THR A 57 2.62 6.35 10.22
N LEU A 58 1.54 6.31 9.43
CA LEU A 58 0.95 5.08 8.92
C LEU A 58 0.41 5.26 7.50
N TYR A 59 0.57 4.22 6.70
CA TYR A 59 -0.17 3.92 5.48
C TYR A 59 -0.76 2.53 5.67
N GLU A 60 -2.04 2.35 5.36
CA GLU A 60 -2.69 1.05 5.41
C GLU A 60 -3.68 0.92 4.25
N ALA A 61 -3.39 0.02 3.32
CA ALA A 61 -4.29 -0.38 2.24
C ALA A 61 -4.99 -1.68 2.67
N LYS A 62 -6.24 -1.58 3.13
CA LYS A 62 -7.02 -2.73 3.61
C LYS A 62 -7.47 -3.63 2.46
N GLU A 63 -8.17 -4.72 2.83
CA GLU A 63 -8.92 -5.77 2.09
C GLU A 63 -8.97 -5.78 0.55
N LEU A 64 -9.00 -4.62 -0.12
CA LEU A 64 -9.02 -4.47 -1.57
C LEU A 64 -7.63 -4.37 -2.21
N TYR A 65 -6.55 -4.51 -1.44
CA TYR A 65 -5.20 -4.59 -1.98
C TYR A 65 -4.77 -6.06 -2.14
N PRO A 66 -4.67 -6.60 -3.37
CA PRO A 66 -4.37 -8.02 -3.62
C PRO A 66 -2.89 -8.40 -3.43
N GLY A 67 -2.04 -7.46 -3.01
CA GLY A 67 -0.59 -7.65 -2.87
C GLY A 67 -0.10 -7.78 -1.43
N THR A 68 1.15 -8.22 -1.27
CA THR A 68 1.90 -8.06 -0.02
C THR A 68 2.38 -6.61 0.14
N GLN A 69 2.89 -6.24 1.31
CA GLN A 69 3.34 -4.86 1.60
C GLN A 69 2.19 -3.85 1.56
N ASN A 70 1.10 -4.19 2.22
CA ASN A 70 -0.12 -3.39 2.26
C ASN A 70 -0.15 -2.37 3.41
N ARG A 71 0.84 -2.41 4.30
CA ARG A 71 0.97 -1.48 5.42
C ARG A 71 2.39 -0.98 5.56
N PHE A 72 2.53 0.32 5.80
CA PHE A 72 3.82 0.95 6.06
C PHE A 72 3.77 1.88 7.26
N THR A 73 4.87 1.96 8.00
CA THR A 73 5.00 2.86 9.15
C THR A 73 6.29 3.65 9.09
N TRP A 74 6.25 4.89 9.58
CA TRP A 74 7.42 5.75 9.70
C TRP A 74 7.59 6.23 11.14
N SER A 75 8.83 6.25 11.59
CA SER A 75 9.25 6.86 12.84
C SER A 75 10.21 8.01 12.56
N TYR A 76 10.14 9.06 13.37
CA TYR A 76 10.91 10.28 13.17
C TYR A 76 11.73 10.62 14.40
N ASP A 77 12.87 11.28 14.20
CA ASP A 77 13.58 11.96 15.28
C ASP A 77 12.97 13.34 15.60
N ASP A 78 13.54 13.98 16.62
CA ASP A 78 13.16 15.31 17.09
C ASP A 78 13.36 16.41 16.04
N GLN A 79 14.18 16.16 15.02
CA GLN A 79 14.43 17.10 13.92
C GLN A 79 13.48 16.91 12.74
N GLY A 80 12.57 15.93 12.79
CA GLY A 80 11.66 15.68 11.67
C GLY A 80 12.13 14.65 10.66
N ARG A 81 13.28 14.00 10.87
CA ARG A 81 13.89 13.09 9.91
C ARG A 81 13.44 11.66 10.18
N VAL A 82 13.25 10.86 9.13
CA VAL A 82 12.81 9.46 9.26
C VAL A 82 13.96 8.63 9.84
N VAL A 83 13.78 8.01 11.00
CA VAL A 83 14.78 7.12 11.61
C VAL A 83 14.48 5.64 11.37
N ALA A 84 13.21 5.30 11.13
CA ALA A 84 12.79 3.96 10.74
C ALA A 84 11.64 4.01 9.73
N TYR A 85 11.68 3.11 8.76
CA TYR A 85 10.62 2.91 7.76
C TYR A 85 10.37 1.41 7.58
N SER A 86 9.15 0.96 7.86
CA SER A 86 8.82 -0.47 7.85
C SER A 86 7.71 -0.79 6.87
N SER A 87 7.77 -1.99 6.28
CA SER A 87 6.77 -2.55 5.40
C SER A 87 6.22 -3.85 5.95
N TYR A 88 4.91 -4.02 5.88
CA TYR A 88 4.18 -5.14 6.44
C TYR A 88 3.19 -5.72 5.44
N ASP A 89 2.94 -7.01 5.60
CA ASP A 89 1.83 -7.74 5.01
C ASP A 89 0.88 -8.15 6.14
N GLY A 90 -0.17 -7.36 6.33
CA GLY A 90 -1.01 -7.42 7.53
C GLY A 90 -0.18 -7.14 8.80
N PRO A 91 -0.16 -8.06 9.79
CA PRO A 91 0.68 -7.92 10.98
C PRO A 91 2.15 -8.34 10.76
N ARG A 92 2.49 -8.99 9.63
CA ARG A 92 3.82 -9.56 9.39
C ARG A 92 4.77 -8.50 8.84
N LEU A 93 5.88 -8.25 9.54
CA LEU A 93 6.97 -7.41 9.04
C LEU A 93 7.67 -8.08 7.86
N ILE A 94 7.84 -7.36 6.75
CA ILE A 94 8.56 -7.82 5.56
C ILE A 94 9.96 -7.21 5.54
N TRP A 95 10.07 -5.91 5.82
CA TRP A 95 11.37 -5.27 5.99
C TRP A 95 11.27 -4.01 6.83
N VAL A 96 12.41 -3.63 7.41
CA VAL A 96 12.63 -2.33 8.04
C VAL A 96 13.87 -1.70 7.47
N GLU A 97 13.82 -0.40 7.25
CA GLU A 97 14.98 0.45 6.97
C GLU A 97 15.25 1.33 8.17
N TYR A 98 16.50 1.36 8.62
CA TYR A 98 17.00 2.31 9.61
C TYR A 98 17.89 3.35 8.93
N PHE A 99 17.77 4.60 9.38
CA PHE A 99 18.54 5.73 8.88
C PHE A 99 19.35 6.34 10.01
N THR A 100 20.66 6.45 9.80
CA THR A 100 21.58 7.13 10.71
C THR A 100 22.11 8.37 10.02
N TYR A 101 21.85 9.54 10.60
CA TYR A 101 22.20 10.82 10.01
C TYR A 101 23.52 11.37 10.54
N PHE A 102 24.26 12.00 9.63
CA PHE A 102 25.47 12.79 9.86
C PHE A 102 25.23 14.22 9.34
N PRO A 103 26.11 15.20 9.58
CA PRO A 103 25.87 16.60 9.21
C PRO A 103 25.41 16.80 7.76
N ASP A 104 26.01 16.10 6.81
CA ASP A 104 25.74 16.25 5.37
C ASP A 104 25.36 14.94 4.67
N SER A 105 25.09 13.87 5.43
CA SER A 105 24.82 12.55 4.84
C SER A 105 23.99 11.66 5.75
N TYR A 106 23.63 10.47 5.25
CA TYR A 106 23.03 9.42 6.04
C TYR A 106 23.50 8.04 5.58
N CYS A 107 23.52 7.09 6.50
CA CYS A 107 23.60 5.67 6.19
C CYS A 107 22.21 5.05 6.30
N ARG A 108 21.90 4.13 5.38
CA ARG A 108 20.66 3.36 5.39
C ARG A 108 20.97 1.87 5.43
N THR A 109 20.38 1.17 6.38
CA THR A 109 20.44 -0.29 6.46
C THR A 109 19.04 -0.84 6.33
N ARG A 110 18.81 -1.74 5.37
CA ARG A 110 17.57 -2.50 5.25
C ARG A 110 17.78 -3.88 5.87
N THR A 111 16.74 -4.40 6.51
CA THR A 111 16.67 -5.78 6.96
C THR A 111 15.37 -6.38 6.44
N TRP A 112 15.48 -7.49 5.70
CA TRP A 112 14.36 -8.27 5.20
C TRP A 112 14.05 -9.41 6.16
N TYR A 113 12.78 -9.66 6.41
CA TYR A 113 12.30 -10.73 7.28
C TYR A 113 11.53 -11.75 6.47
N GLN A 114 11.88 -13.01 6.67
CA GLN A 114 11.15 -14.15 6.13
C GLN A 114 9.96 -14.51 7.02
N ALA A 115 9.07 -15.37 6.50
CA ALA A 115 7.90 -15.81 7.25
C ALA A 115 8.25 -16.60 8.52
N ASP A 116 9.42 -17.24 8.55
CA ASP A 116 9.94 -18.01 9.69
C ASP A 116 10.69 -17.14 10.74
N GLY A 117 10.76 -15.82 10.51
CA GLY A 117 11.45 -14.87 11.39
C GLY A 117 12.96 -14.74 11.15
N THR A 118 13.54 -15.53 10.24
CA THR A 118 14.92 -15.30 9.78
C THR A 118 15.03 -13.98 9.02
N HIS A 119 16.22 -13.39 9.00
CA HIS A 119 16.42 -12.10 8.36
C HIS A 119 17.76 -11.98 7.64
N SER A 120 17.80 -11.07 6.66
CA SER A 120 19.01 -10.72 5.89
C SER A 120 19.11 -9.21 5.69
N HIS A 121 20.31 -8.73 5.40
CA HIS A 121 20.58 -7.33 5.07
C HIS A 121 20.67 -7.13 3.55
#